data_AF-A0A7X4GF52-F1
#
_entry.id   AF-A0A7X4GF52-F1
#
_cell.length_a   1.000
_cell.length_b   1.000
_cell.length_c   1.000
_cell.angle_alpha   90.00
_cell.angle_beta   90.00
_cell.angle_gamma   90.00
#
_symmetry.space_group_name_H-M   'P 1'
#
loop_
_entity.id
_entity.type
_entity.pdbx_description
1 polymer ?
#
loop_
_entity_poly.entity_id
_entity_poly.type
_entity_poly.pdbx_seq_one_letter_code
_entity_poly.pdbx_strand_id
1 'polypeptide(L)'
;MRVKGRSRRTPLLIALAVLLVAANVWWFGHERPAGEAPSFELADGSDQGRHSVATGISRAEIEAAPLYDLESRRWTVNGRAVTNLQAHLLTAPGSALSGRFLIARLPAEATTDDVRRVLLDLVERRICLVALPDATDPMAINVRRIVSVRNDAGRVVSCPS
;
A
#
# COMPACT_ATOMS: atom_id res chain seq x y z
N MET A 1 2.69 60.66 -37.36
CA MET A 1 2.62 59.67 -36.26
C MET A 1 2.01 58.38 -36.81
N ARG A 2 2.79 57.29 -36.92
CA ARG A 2 2.27 55.99 -37.39
C ARG A 2 1.66 55.23 -36.21
N VAL A 3 0.34 55.10 -36.20
CA VAL A 3 -0.38 54.24 -35.23
C VAL A 3 -0.06 52.79 -35.57
N LYS A 4 0.69 52.12 -34.67
CA LYS A 4 1.06 50.70 -34.78
C LYS A 4 -0.22 49.87 -34.67
N GLY A 5 -0.63 49.21 -35.76
CA GLY A 5 -1.81 48.35 -35.79
C GLY A 5 -1.72 47.27 -34.71
N ARG A 6 -2.64 47.32 -33.74
CA ARG A 6 -2.73 46.35 -32.64
C ARG A 6 -3.10 44.99 -33.25
N SER A 7 -2.13 44.07 -33.27
CA SER A 7 -2.28 42.74 -33.86
C SER A 7 -3.45 41.99 -33.20
N ARG A 8 -4.39 41.50 -34.02
CA ARG A 8 -5.54 40.67 -33.57
C ARG A 8 -5.12 39.36 -32.89
N ARG A 9 -3.83 39.00 -32.94
CA ARG A 9 -3.28 37.76 -32.35
C ARG A 9 -3.03 37.90 -30.84
N THR A 10 -2.77 39.11 -30.36
CA THR A 10 -2.48 39.37 -28.95
C THR A 10 -3.66 39.03 -28.01
N PRO A 11 -4.92 39.43 -28.29
CA PRO A 11 -6.04 39.04 -27.43
C PRO A 11 -6.29 37.52 -27.46
N LEU A 12 -6.00 36.85 -28.58
CA LEU A 12 -6.21 35.41 -28.75
C LEU A 12 -5.21 34.58 -27.94
N LEU A 13 -3.94 35.02 -27.89
CA LEU A 13 -2.92 34.41 -27.05
C LEU A 13 -3.19 34.61 -25.55
N ILE A 14 -3.69 35.79 -25.16
CA ILE A 14 -4.08 36.06 -23.77
C ILE A 14 -5.24 35.17 -23.35
N ALA A 15 -6.28 35.05 -24.20
CA ALA A 15 -7.41 34.16 -23.93
C ALA A 15 -6.96 32.70 -23.76
N LEU A 16 -6.07 32.21 -24.63
CA LEU A 16 -5.52 30.86 -24.54
C LEU A 16 -4.72 30.65 -23.24
N ALA A 17 -3.88 31.62 -22.86
CA ALA A 17 -3.11 31.55 -21.63
C ALA A 17 -4.00 31.50 -20.38
N VAL A 18 -5.07 32.30 -20.34
CA VAL A 18 -6.04 32.29 -19.25
C VAL A 18 -6.76 30.94 -19.17
N LEU A 19 -7.13 30.36 -20.32
CA LEU A 19 -7.78 29.04 -20.39
C LEU A 19 -6.85 27.93 -19.87
N LEU A 20 -5.57 27.96 -20.24
CA LEU A 20 -4.56 27.01 -19.77
C LEU A 20 -4.33 27.14 -18.25
N VAL A 21 -4.27 28.36 -17.73
CA VAL A 21 -4.15 28.59 -16.28
C VAL A 21 -5.39 28.09 -15.54
N ALA A 22 -6.59 28.38 -16.05
CA ALA A 22 -7.83 27.90 -15.46
C ALA A 22 -7.93 26.37 -15.47
N ALA A 23 -7.53 25.72 -16.57
CA ALA A 23 -7.47 24.26 -16.67
C ALA A 23 -6.46 23.67 -15.68
N ASN A 24 -5.29 24.29 -15.51
CA ASN A 24 -4.30 23.89 -14.51
C ASN A 24 -4.85 24.02 -13.08
N VAL A 25 -5.44 25.17 -12.76
CA VAL A 25 -6.04 25.41 -11.43
C VAL A 25 -7.20 24.45 -11.17
N TRP A 26 -8.00 24.12 -12.19
CA TRP A 26 -9.08 23.14 -12.05
C TRP A 26 -8.54 21.72 -11.82
N TRP A 27 -7.53 21.31 -12.57
CA TRP A 27 -6.90 20.00 -12.44
C TRP A 27 -6.19 19.81 -11.09
N PHE A 28 -5.48 20.84 -10.62
CA PHE A 28 -4.75 20.80 -9.34
C PHE A 28 -5.60 21.22 -8.13
N GLY A 29 -6.69 21.96 -8.36
CA GLY A 29 -7.65 22.41 -7.34
C GLY A 29 -8.84 21.47 -7.17
N HIS A 30 -8.96 20.41 -7.98
CA HIS A 30 -9.71 19.21 -7.59
C HIS A 30 -8.91 18.50 -6.49
N GLU A 31 -8.91 19.12 -5.32
CA GLU A 31 -8.49 18.51 -4.08
C GLU A 31 -9.26 17.20 -3.93
N ARG A 32 -8.51 16.10 -3.79
CA ARG A 32 -9.08 14.84 -3.30
C ARG A 32 -9.86 15.18 -2.03
N PRO A 33 -11.12 14.75 -1.87
CA PRO A 33 -11.94 15.15 -0.73
C PRO A 33 -11.15 14.95 0.56
N ALA A 34 -10.84 16.06 1.23
CA ALA A 34 -10.15 16.08 2.51
C ALA A 34 -11.06 15.37 3.53
N GLY A 35 -10.85 14.07 3.71
CA GLY A 35 -11.69 13.25 4.58
C GLY A 35 -11.83 11.78 4.18
N GLU A 36 -11.43 11.39 2.96
CA GLU A 36 -11.38 9.97 2.61
C GLU A 36 -10.14 9.34 3.25
N ALA A 37 -10.24 8.97 4.54
CA ALA A 37 -9.18 8.24 5.22
C ALA A 37 -8.79 7.01 4.38
N PRO A 38 -7.50 6.62 4.36
CA PRO A 38 -7.05 5.56 3.48
C PRO A 38 -7.73 4.22 3.82
N SER A 39 -7.88 3.38 2.80
CA SER A 39 -8.44 2.03 2.95
C SER A 39 -7.62 1.14 3.90
N PHE A 40 -6.32 1.40 4.02
CA PHE A 40 -5.43 0.85 5.02
C PHE A 40 -4.21 1.75 5.17
N GLU A 41 -3.55 1.65 6.31
CA GLU A 41 -2.35 2.39 6.65
C GLU A 41 -1.28 1.41 7.16
N LEU A 42 -0.11 1.48 6.56
CA LEU A 42 1.08 0.79 7.03
C LEU A 42 2.01 1.83 7.65
N ALA A 43 2.65 1.47 8.76
CA ALA A 43 3.55 2.38 9.45
C ALA A 43 4.60 2.90 8.47
N ASP A 44 4.72 4.22 8.44
CA ASP A 44 5.86 4.86 7.81
C ASP A 44 7.07 4.76 8.73
N GLY A 45 8.20 5.24 8.24
CA GLY A 45 9.48 4.96 8.86
C GLY A 45 9.69 5.49 10.29
N SER A 46 8.79 6.32 10.81
CA SER A 46 8.87 6.91 12.15
C SER A 46 8.32 6.00 13.24
N ASP A 47 7.27 5.23 12.94
CA ASP A 47 6.54 4.47 13.95
C ASP A 47 6.98 3.02 14.05
N GLN A 48 7.61 2.49 13.00
CA GLN A 48 8.32 1.19 13.01
C GLN A 48 9.35 1.06 11.87
N GLY A 49 10.13 2.12 11.65
CA GLY A 49 11.44 2.03 11.03
C GLY A 49 11.48 2.25 9.51
N ARG A 50 11.98 3.42 9.13
CA ARG A 50 12.61 3.70 7.84
C ARG A 50 13.68 2.61 7.76
N HIS A 51 13.60 1.70 6.80
CA HIS A 51 14.56 0.59 6.60
C HIS A 51 14.35 -0.71 7.40
N SER A 52 13.13 -1.11 7.73
CA SER A 52 12.83 -2.48 8.19
C SER A 52 12.88 -3.50 7.03
N VAL A 53 14.03 -3.59 6.37
CA VAL A 53 14.33 -4.65 5.42
C VAL A 53 14.66 -5.88 6.27
N ALA A 54 13.86 -6.93 6.17
CA ALA A 54 14.26 -8.21 6.74
C ALA A 54 15.39 -8.76 5.86
N THR A 55 16.63 -8.57 6.29
CA THR A 55 17.79 -9.12 5.61
C THR A 55 17.90 -10.61 5.90
N GLY A 56 18.32 -11.40 4.91
CA GLY A 56 18.52 -12.84 5.08
C GLY A 56 17.30 -13.73 4.87
N ILE A 57 16.16 -13.20 4.39
CA ILE A 57 15.06 -14.05 3.89
C ILE A 57 15.46 -14.62 2.53
N SER A 58 15.52 -15.95 2.44
CA SER A 58 15.81 -16.69 1.21
C SER A 58 14.58 -16.78 0.30
N ARG A 59 14.80 -16.95 -1.01
CA ARG A 59 13.71 -17.21 -1.97
C ARG A 59 12.85 -18.41 -1.57
N ALA A 60 13.46 -19.46 -1.02
CA ALA A 60 12.74 -20.65 -0.58
C ALA A 60 11.77 -20.35 0.57
N GLU A 61 12.13 -19.47 1.51
CA GLU A 61 11.24 -19.04 2.59
C GLU A 61 10.06 -18.22 2.06
N ILE A 62 10.30 -17.38 1.05
CA ILE A 62 9.23 -16.64 0.36
C ILE A 62 8.29 -17.63 -0.33
N GLU A 63 8.82 -18.55 -1.13
CA GLU A 63 8.02 -19.53 -1.86
C GLU A 63 7.21 -20.45 -0.93
N ALA A 64 7.75 -20.79 0.24
CA ALA A 64 7.07 -21.57 1.28
C ALA A 64 6.08 -20.74 2.13
N ALA A 65 6.05 -19.41 1.97
CA ALA A 65 5.19 -18.55 2.75
C ALA A 65 3.70 -18.73 2.39
N PRO A 66 2.78 -18.46 3.35
CA PRO A 66 1.36 -18.51 3.09
C PRO A 66 0.92 -17.57 1.96
N LEU A 67 0.19 -18.13 1.00
CA LEU A 67 -0.51 -17.43 -0.08
C LEU A 67 -1.97 -17.22 0.32
N TYR A 68 -2.44 -15.99 0.24
CA TYR A 68 -3.87 -15.71 0.39
C TYR A 68 -4.61 -16.00 -0.90
N ASP A 69 -5.51 -16.99 -0.86
CA ASP A 69 -6.41 -17.34 -1.94
C ASP A 69 -7.63 -16.39 -1.89
N LEU A 70 -7.75 -15.56 -2.93
CA LEU A 70 -8.76 -14.49 -3.00
C LEU A 70 -10.17 -15.03 -3.25
N GLU A 71 -10.31 -16.16 -3.94
CA GLU A 71 -11.60 -16.76 -4.28
C GLU A 71 -12.24 -17.42 -3.05
N SER A 72 -11.46 -18.25 -2.35
CA SER A 72 -11.89 -18.98 -1.17
C SER A 72 -11.74 -18.20 0.13
N ARG A 73 -11.07 -17.04 0.09
CA ARG A 73 -10.74 -16.17 1.24
C ARG A 73 -10.01 -16.93 2.35
N ARG A 74 -9.01 -17.72 1.97
CA ARG A 74 -8.26 -18.60 2.87
C ARG A 74 -6.77 -18.52 2.61
N TRP A 75 -6.00 -18.80 3.64
CA TRP A 75 -4.57 -18.97 3.50
C TRP A 75 -4.26 -20.37 3.03
N THR A 76 -3.29 -20.49 2.13
CA THR A 76 -2.79 -21.76 1.63
C THR A 76 -1.28 -21.80 1.62
N VAL A 77 -0.71 -22.99 1.80
CA VAL A 77 0.71 -23.27 1.57
C VAL A 77 0.76 -24.51 0.70
N ASN A 78 1.41 -24.42 -0.47
CA ASN A 78 1.47 -25.50 -1.45
C ASN A 78 0.09 -26.09 -1.79
N GLY A 79 -0.92 -25.21 -1.95
CA GLY A 79 -2.30 -25.59 -2.28
C GLY A 79 -3.12 -26.19 -1.12
N ARG A 80 -2.56 -26.28 0.09
CA ARG A 80 -3.27 -26.79 1.27
C ARG A 80 -3.71 -25.64 2.17
N ALA A 81 -4.96 -25.69 2.63
CA ALA A 81 -5.49 -24.68 3.54
C ALA A 81 -4.71 -24.64 4.86
N VAL A 82 -4.36 -23.43 5.31
CA VAL A 82 -3.70 -23.15 6.58
C VAL A 82 -4.68 -22.44 7.50
N THR A 83 -4.98 -23.07 8.63
CA THR A 83 -5.86 -22.50 9.66
C THR A 83 -5.08 -21.72 10.71
N ASN A 84 -3.84 -22.14 10.99
CA ASN A 84 -2.98 -21.55 12.02
C ASN A 84 -1.80 -20.79 11.40
N LEU A 85 -1.99 -19.50 11.11
CA LEU A 85 -0.93 -18.62 10.62
C LEU A 85 0.17 -18.34 11.65
N GLN A 86 -0.09 -18.50 12.95
CA GLN A 86 0.90 -18.25 14.00
C GLN A 86 2.10 -19.21 13.89
N ALA A 87 1.90 -20.39 13.30
CA ALA A 87 2.96 -21.35 13.01
C ALA A 87 3.90 -20.91 11.87
N HIS A 88 3.45 -19.97 11.03
CA HIS A 88 4.21 -19.46 9.88
C HIS A 88 4.85 -18.09 10.14
N LEU A 89 4.71 -17.54 11.35
CA LEU A 89 5.36 -16.29 11.69
C LEU A 89 6.87 -16.48 11.90
N LEU A 90 7.63 -15.65 11.23
CA LEU A 90 9.08 -15.57 11.32
C LEU A 90 9.49 -14.50 12.34
N THR A 91 10.68 -14.64 12.90
CA THR A 91 11.28 -13.61 13.76
C THR A 91 12.16 -12.72 12.90
N ALA A 92 11.99 -11.40 12.98
CA ALA A 92 12.80 -10.47 12.21
C ALA A 92 14.26 -10.52 12.70
N PRO A 93 15.24 -10.96 11.87
CA PRO A 93 16.64 -10.97 12.29
C PRO A 93 17.18 -9.54 12.34
N GLY A 94 17.82 -9.18 13.46
CA GLY A 94 18.64 -7.96 13.56
C GLY A 94 17.93 -6.62 13.45
N SER A 95 16.60 -6.56 13.50
CA SER A 95 15.85 -5.30 13.37
C SER A 95 15.41 -4.73 14.72
N ALA A 96 15.26 -3.40 14.80
CA ALA A 96 14.61 -2.71 15.92
C ALA A 96 13.13 -3.12 16.13
N LEU A 97 12.57 -3.91 15.20
CA LEU A 97 11.28 -4.56 15.36
C LEU A 97 11.44 -5.79 16.26
N SER A 98 11.11 -5.63 17.54
CA SER A 98 10.88 -6.76 18.43
C SER A 98 9.52 -7.38 18.08
N GLY A 99 9.51 -8.42 17.25
CA GLY A 99 8.24 -9.05 16.88
C GLY A 99 8.36 -10.19 15.90
N ARG A 100 7.26 -10.96 15.83
CA ARG A 100 7.07 -12.00 14.83
C ARG A 100 6.24 -11.42 13.68
N PHE A 101 6.66 -11.67 12.45
CA PHE A 101 6.02 -11.14 11.24
C PHE A 101 5.61 -12.27 10.30
N LEU A 102 4.62 -12.02 9.46
CA LEU A 102 4.21 -12.95 8.42
C LEU A 102 4.70 -12.46 7.05
N ILE A 103 5.34 -13.33 6.27
CA ILE A 103 5.45 -13.10 4.83
C ILE A 103 4.10 -13.49 4.22
N ALA A 104 3.37 -12.50 3.71
CA ALA A 104 2.07 -12.72 3.10
C ALA A 104 2.22 -12.66 1.58
N ARG A 105 2.04 -13.80 0.91
CA ARG A 105 2.00 -13.83 -0.55
C ARG A 105 0.60 -13.49 -1.04
N LEU A 106 0.56 -12.75 -2.14
CA LEU A 106 -0.63 -12.49 -2.91
C LEU A 106 -0.45 -13.00 -4.35
N PRO A 107 -1.54 -13.29 -5.08
CA PRO A 107 -1.49 -13.51 -6.52
C PRO A 107 -0.86 -12.32 -7.25
N ALA A 108 -0.19 -12.56 -8.38
CA ALA A 108 0.50 -11.51 -9.14
C ALA A 108 -0.44 -10.37 -9.61
N GLU A 109 -1.72 -10.70 -9.82
CA GLU A 109 -2.77 -9.77 -10.27
C GLU A 109 -3.55 -9.13 -9.10
N ALA A 110 -3.07 -9.25 -7.86
CA ALA A 110 -3.78 -8.76 -6.69
C ALA A 110 -3.93 -7.23 -6.74
N THR A 111 -5.17 -6.77 -6.54
CA THR A 111 -5.52 -5.36 -6.52
C THR A 111 -5.27 -4.74 -5.13
N THR A 112 -5.36 -3.41 -5.04
CA THR A 112 -5.31 -2.70 -3.76
C THR A 112 -6.42 -3.14 -2.79
N ASP A 113 -7.61 -3.50 -3.30
CA ASP A 113 -8.69 -4.00 -2.45
C ASP A 113 -8.38 -5.41 -1.91
N ASP A 114 -7.69 -6.23 -2.71
CA ASP A 114 -7.23 -7.55 -2.28
C ASP A 114 -6.20 -7.43 -1.15
N VAL A 115 -5.22 -6.52 -1.30
CA VAL A 115 -4.27 -6.20 -0.24
C VAL A 115 -5.00 -5.73 1.02
N ARG A 116 -5.98 -4.82 0.91
CA ARG A 116 -6.80 -4.37 2.05
C ARG A 116 -7.46 -5.55 2.77
N ARG A 117 -8.08 -6.47 2.04
CA ARG A 117 -8.74 -7.66 2.63
C ARG A 117 -7.76 -8.60 3.32
N VAL A 118 -6.59 -8.81 2.72
CA VAL A 118 -5.51 -9.60 3.33
C VAL A 118 -5.05 -8.98 4.65
N LEU A 119 -4.77 -7.67 4.64
CA LEU A 119 -4.36 -6.95 5.84
C LEU A 119 -5.44 -6.99 6.92
N LEU A 120 -6.72 -6.89 6.55
CA LEU A 120 -7.83 -6.98 7.49
C LEU A 120 -7.86 -8.36 8.18
N ASP A 121 -7.77 -9.45 7.42
CA ASP A 121 -7.76 -10.81 7.99
C ASP A 121 -6.55 -11.03 8.92
N LEU A 122 -5.39 -10.44 8.61
CA LEU A 122 -4.22 -10.48 9.49
C LEU A 122 -4.47 -9.74 10.81
N VAL A 123 -5.00 -8.52 10.75
CA VAL A 123 -5.30 -7.72 11.94
C VAL A 123 -6.35 -8.42 12.83
N GLU A 124 -7.39 -8.99 12.24
CA GLU A 124 -8.42 -9.77 12.96
C GLU A 124 -7.81 -11.00 13.67
N ARG A 125 -6.76 -11.59 13.08
CA ARG A 125 -5.97 -12.68 13.68
C ARG A 125 -4.87 -12.22 14.63
N ARG A 126 -4.81 -10.93 14.95
CA ARG A 126 -3.79 -10.29 15.81
C ARG A 126 -2.36 -10.42 15.26
N ILE A 127 -2.21 -10.44 13.94
CA ILE A 127 -0.92 -10.40 13.25
C ILE A 127 -0.73 -8.98 12.71
N CYS A 128 0.18 -8.25 13.34
CA CYS A 128 0.36 -6.81 13.09
C CYS A 128 1.60 -6.45 12.29
N LEU A 129 2.50 -7.41 12.09
CA LEU A 129 3.71 -7.24 11.29
C LEU A 129 3.61 -8.10 10.04
N VAL A 130 3.73 -7.47 8.89
CA VAL A 130 3.60 -8.13 7.60
C VAL A 130 4.76 -7.76 6.68
N ALA A 131 5.27 -8.76 5.99
CA ALA A 131 6.18 -8.65 4.86
C ALA A 131 5.38 -8.92 3.59
N LEU A 132 5.25 -7.92 2.74
CA LEU A 132 4.65 -8.06 1.41
C LEU A 132 5.81 -8.10 0.40
N PRO A 133 6.09 -9.26 -0.24
CA PRO A 133 7.10 -9.33 -1.27
C PRO A 133 6.66 -8.49 -2.47
N ASP A 134 7.57 -7.67 -3.00
CA ASP A 134 7.29 -6.88 -4.20
C ASP A 134 7.22 -7.82 -5.41
N ALA A 135 6.24 -7.60 -6.29
CA ALA A 135 6.10 -8.36 -7.53
C ALA A 135 7.28 -8.10 -8.48
N THR A 136 7.92 -6.93 -8.38
CA THR A 136 9.03 -6.50 -9.24
C THR A 136 10.40 -6.91 -8.71
N ASP A 137 10.56 -6.94 -7.38
CA ASP A 137 11.75 -7.45 -6.70
C ASP A 137 11.35 -8.31 -5.49
N PRO A 138 11.16 -9.63 -5.69
CA PRO A 138 10.76 -10.51 -4.61
C PRO A 138 11.85 -10.64 -3.52
N MET A 139 13.09 -10.19 -3.77
CA MET A 139 14.16 -10.27 -2.78
C MET A 139 14.19 -9.06 -1.84
N ALA A 140 13.51 -7.96 -2.19
CA ALA A 140 13.39 -6.78 -1.36
C ALA A 140 12.18 -6.87 -0.42
N ILE A 141 12.28 -7.70 0.63
CA ILE A 141 11.22 -7.80 1.64
C ILE A 141 11.34 -6.68 2.67
N ASN A 142 10.32 -5.82 2.68
CA ASN A 142 10.12 -4.82 3.72
C ASN A 142 9.06 -5.28 4.71
N VAL A 143 9.45 -5.45 5.97
CA VAL A 143 8.51 -5.72 7.06
C VAL A 143 7.91 -4.39 7.50
N ARG A 144 6.58 -4.34 7.56
CA ARG A 144 5.84 -3.15 7.98
C ARG A 144 4.83 -3.52 9.06
N ARG A 145 4.63 -2.61 10.02
CA ARG A 145 3.47 -2.67 10.90
C ARG A 145 2.22 -2.25 10.14
N ILE A 146 1.15 -3.00 10.31
CA ILE A 146 -0.20 -2.58 9.93
C ILE A 146 -0.68 -1.62 11.01
N VAL A 147 -0.93 -0.36 10.67
CA VAL A 147 -1.43 0.64 11.62
C VAL A 147 -2.95 0.51 11.73
N SER A 148 -3.61 0.57 10.58
CA SER A 148 -5.07 0.50 10.50
C SER A 148 -5.54 -0.08 9.18
N VAL A 149 -6.71 -0.72 9.18
CA VAL A 149 -7.37 -1.25 7.98
C VAL A 149 -8.86 -0.98 8.08
N ARG A 150 -9.47 -0.51 6.98
CA ARG A 150 -10.90 -0.30 6.90
C ARG A 150 -11.60 -1.59 6.47
N ASN A 151 -12.61 -2.00 7.23
CA ASN A 151 -13.46 -3.13 6.87
C ASN A 151 -14.55 -2.72 5.86
N ASP A 152 -15.30 -3.71 5.36
CA ASP A 152 -16.34 -3.49 4.34
C ASP A 152 -17.52 -2.63 4.84
N ALA A 153 -17.68 -2.49 6.17
CA ALA A 153 -18.66 -1.61 6.80
C ALA A 153 -18.13 -0.18 7.03
N GLY A 154 -16.92 0.13 6.57
CA GLY A 154 -16.29 1.43 6.73
C GLY A 154 -15.66 1.67 8.11
N ARG A 155 -15.66 0.69 9.01
CA ARG A 155 -15.05 0.80 10.35
C ARG A 155 -13.55 0.55 10.26
N VAL A 156 -12.79 1.30 11.04
CA VAL A 156 -11.34 1.14 11.16
C VAL A 156 -11.02 0.09 12.21
N VAL A 157 -10.20 -0.89 11.82
CA VAL A 157 -9.61 -1.90 12.70
C VAL A 157 -8.13 -1.62 12.79
N SER A 158 -7.60 -1.45 14.00
CA SER A 158 -6.21 -1.05 14.22
C SER A 158 -5.45 -2.10 15.00
N CYS A 159 -4.15 -2.18 14.74
CA CYS A 159 -3.25 -2.93 15.60
C CYS A 159 -2.88 -2.11 16.84
N PRO A 160 -2.74 -2.76 18.01
CA PRO A 160 -2.20 -2.11 19.19
C PRO A 160 -0.76 -1.66 18.92
N SER A 161 -0.42 -0.46 19.41
CA SER A 161 0.91 0.15 19.31
C SER A 161 1.92 -0.52 20.22
#